data_AF-A0A2E9KZX6-F1
#
_entry.id   AF-A0A2E9KZX6-F1
#
_cell.length_a   1.000
_cell.length_b   1.000
_cell.length_c   1.000
_cell.angle_alpha   90.00
_cell.angle_beta   90.00
_cell.angle_gamma   90.00
#
_symmetry.space_group_name_H-M   'P 1'
#
loop_
_entity.id
_entity.type
_entity.pdbx_description
1 polymer ?
#
loop_
_entity_poly.entity_id
_entity_poly.type
_entity_poly.pdbx_seq_one_letter_code
_entity_poly.pdbx_strand_id
1 'polypeptide(L)'
;MTRTIQRRQLLKATLGLGGLACASPFGWSMAPSVMASTPSFTDYKAMVCVFLYGGNDSFNMLIPADNTSFGNYRSIRGNLAVDNTKTIPIPDLTGTLTNPQQR
;
A
#
# COMPACT_ATOMS: atom_id res chain seq x y z
N MET A 1 22.26 4.17 34.71
CA MET A 1 21.18 3.18 34.86
C MET A 1 20.50 3.00 33.50
N THR A 2 20.90 2.00 32.72
CA THR A 2 20.37 1.76 31.37
C THR A 2 19.21 0.76 31.48
N ARG A 3 17.96 1.21 31.37
CA ARG A 3 16.78 0.33 31.40
C ARG A 3 16.64 -0.35 30.04
N THR A 4 16.98 -1.62 29.96
CA THR A 4 16.73 -2.44 28.76
C THR A 4 15.24 -2.75 28.65
N ILE A 5 14.58 -2.25 27.59
CA ILE A 5 13.17 -2.55 27.34
C ILE A 5 13.06 -4.03 26.94
N GLN A 6 12.42 -4.83 27.79
CA GLN A 6 12.21 -6.24 27.52
C GLN A 6 11.08 -6.43 26.50
N ARG A 7 11.28 -7.31 25.51
CA ARG A 7 10.28 -7.65 24.46
C ARG A 7 8.89 -7.93 25.04
N ARG A 8 8.84 -8.59 26.20
CA ARG A 8 7.60 -8.91 26.93
C ARG A 8 6.90 -7.70 27.53
N GLN A 9 7.63 -6.65 27.93
CA GLN A 9 7.03 -5.40 28.41
C GLN A 9 6.42 -4.60 27.24
N LEU A 10 7.08 -4.59 26.08
CA LEU A 10 6.51 -4.03 24.84
C LEU A 10 5.26 -4.78 24.39
N LEU A 11 5.27 -6.11 24.45
CA LEU A 11 4.10 -6.94 24.09
C LEU A 11 2.93 -6.71 25.05
N LYS A 12 3.20 -6.55 26.34
CA LYS A 12 2.16 -6.21 27.34
C LYS A 12 1.59 -4.81 27.12
N ALA A 13 2.43 -3.83 26.76
CA ALA A 13 1.98 -2.47 26.47
C ALA A 13 1.10 -2.42 25.21
N THR A 14 1.49 -3.13 24.15
CA THR A 14 0.75 -3.19 22.88
C THR A 14 -0.58 -3.95 23.01
N LEU A 15 -0.62 -5.06 23.76
CA LEU A 15 -1.87 -5.78 24.03
C LEU A 15 -2.80 -5.00 24.98
N GLY A 16 -2.25 -4.27 25.95
CA GLY A 16 -3.02 -3.44 26.89
C GLY A 16 -3.70 -2.24 26.22
N LEU A 17 -3.07 -1.64 25.18
CA LEU A 17 -3.69 -0.60 24.36
C LEU A 17 -4.67 -1.15 23.31
N GLY A 18 -4.52 -2.41 22.88
CA GLY A 18 -5.40 -3.03 21.88
C GLY A 18 -6.84 -3.26 22.37
N GLY A 19 -7.06 -3.39 23.68
CA GLY A 19 -8.39 -3.65 24.25
C GLY A 19 -9.36 -2.46 24.24
N LEU A 20 -8.85 -1.23 24.10
CA LEU A 20 -9.68 -0.01 24.02
C LEU A 20 -10.01 0.42 22.59
N ALA A 21 -9.43 -0.22 21.57
CA ALA A 21 -9.72 0.06 20.17
C ALA A 21 -11.03 -0.61 19.67
N CYS A 22 -11.58 -1.55 20.43
CA CYS A 22 -12.79 -2.31 20.03
C CYS A 22 -14.11 -1.59 20.30
N ALA A 23 -14.09 -0.39 20.92
CA ALA A 23 -15.30 0.42 21.16
C ALA A 23 -15.39 1.67 20.25
N SER A 24 -14.40 1.89 19.39
CA SER A 24 -14.54 2.83 18.28
C SER A 24 -14.96 2.00 17.06
N PRO A 25 -16.23 2.05 16.62
CA PRO A 25 -16.53 1.60 15.27
C PRO A 25 -15.61 2.42 14.35
N PHE A 26 -14.78 1.70 13.60
CA PHE A 26 -13.94 2.17 12.50
C PHE A 26 -14.75 2.84 11.36
N GLY A 27 -15.80 3.59 11.67
CA GLY A 27 -16.38 4.60 10.82
C GLY A 27 -15.53 5.86 10.91
N TRP A 28 -14.27 5.77 10.47
CA TRP A 28 -13.61 6.96 9.95
C TRP A 28 -14.43 7.36 8.73
N SER A 29 -15.43 8.21 8.94
CA SER A 29 -16.14 8.88 7.85
C SER A 29 -15.06 9.52 7.00
N MET A 30 -14.76 8.93 5.85
CA MET A 30 -14.05 9.59 4.79
C MET A 30 -14.97 10.75 4.37
N ALA A 31 -14.90 11.86 5.09
CA ALA A 31 -15.55 13.08 4.67
C ALA A 31 -14.98 13.39 3.28
N PRO A 32 -15.81 13.49 2.22
CA PRO A 32 -15.35 13.82 0.89
C PRO A 32 -15.15 15.34 0.84
N SER A 33 -14.24 15.86 1.64
CA SER A 33 -13.82 17.25 1.57
C SER A 33 -12.34 17.33 1.25
N VAL A 34 -11.92 16.53 0.27
CA VAL A 34 -10.82 16.94 -0.61
C VAL A 34 -11.44 17.93 -1.57
N MET A 35 -11.42 19.22 -1.20
CA MET A 35 -11.62 20.29 -2.18
C MET A 35 -10.43 20.22 -3.14
N ALA A 36 -10.57 19.40 -4.19
CA ALA A 36 -9.64 19.44 -5.29
C ALA A 36 -9.68 20.86 -5.85
N SER A 37 -8.55 21.55 -5.84
CA SER A 37 -8.31 22.63 -6.80
C SER A 37 -8.78 22.10 -8.15
N THR A 38 -9.67 22.82 -8.84
CA THR A 38 -10.15 22.43 -10.18
C THR A 38 -9.09 22.86 -11.19
N PRO A 39 -8.16 22.00 -11.62
CA PRO A 39 -7.36 22.29 -12.80
C PRO A 39 -8.30 22.48 -14.00
N SER A 40 -8.10 23.57 -14.73
CA SER A 40 -8.76 23.76 -16.01
C SER A 40 -8.17 22.76 -17.01
N PHE A 41 -9.01 21.82 -17.44
CA PHE A 41 -8.64 20.85 -18.45
C PHE A 41 -9.26 21.27 -19.79
N THR A 42 -8.46 21.24 -20.85
CA THR A 42 -8.91 21.55 -22.22
C THR A 42 -9.56 20.33 -22.91
N ASP A 43 -9.49 19.16 -22.28
CA ASP A 43 -9.91 17.86 -22.76
C ASP A 43 -10.80 17.13 -21.73
N TYR A 44 -11.47 16.05 -22.16
CA TYR A 44 -12.34 15.26 -21.29
C TYR A 44 -11.54 14.55 -20.20
N LYS A 45 -11.88 14.79 -18.93
CA LYS A 45 -11.34 14.05 -17.78
C LYS A 45 -12.45 13.54 -16.89
N ALA A 46 -12.32 12.28 -16.48
CA ALA A 46 -13.20 11.64 -15.50
C ALA A 46 -12.36 11.07 -14.36
N MET A 47 -12.84 11.22 -13.13
CA MET A 47 -12.27 10.57 -11.95
C MET A 47 -13.07 9.31 -11.63
N VAL A 48 -12.37 8.21 -11.37
CA VAL A 48 -12.98 6.95 -10.94
C VAL A 48 -12.56 6.66 -9.50
N CYS A 49 -13.52 6.68 -8.58
CA CYS A 49 -13.29 6.28 -7.20
C CYS A 49 -13.61 4.79 -7.04
N VAL A 50 -12.59 3.98 -6.74
CA VAL A 50 -12.76 2.54 -6.49
C VAL A 50 -12.73 2.29 -4.99
N PHE A 51 -13.87 1.83 -4.44
CA PHE A 51 -13.99 1.48 -3.03
C PHE A 51 -13.86 -0.04 -2.86
N LEU A 52 -12.80 -0.50 -2.20
CA LEU A 52 -12.55 -1.92 -1.94
C LEU A 52 -12.95 -2.28 -0.50
N TYR A 53 -14.21 -2.63 -0.30
CA TYR A 53 -14.73 -3.06 1.02
C TYR A 53 -14.08 -4.35 1.54
N GLY A 54 -13.53 -5.20 0.65
CA GLY A 54 -12.83 -6.43 0.99
C GLY A 54 -11.30 -6.27 1.17
N GLY A 55 -10.78 -5.04 1.06
CA GLY A 55 -9.34 -4.78 1.09
C GLY A 55 -8.64 -5.02 -0.25
N ASN A 56 -7.37 -4.61 -0.30
CA ASN A 56 -6.48 -4.83 -1.43
C ASN A 56 -5.38 -5.83 -1.07
N ASP A 57 -5.17 -6.84 -1.90
CA ASP A 57 -4.07 -7.80 -1.74
C ASP A 57 -2.83 -7.34 -2.51
N SER A 58 -2.01 -6.52 -1.84
CA SER A 58 -0.83 -5.90 -2.43
C SER A 58 0.23 -6.91 -2.89
N PHE A 59 0.24 -8.13 -2.38
CA PHE A 59 1.19 -9.16 -2.83
C PHE A 59 0.94 -9.64 -4.26
N ASN A 60 -0.27 -9.43 -4.80
CA ASN A 60 -0.56 -9.72 -6.21
C ASN A 60 -0.47 -8.46 -7.10
N MET A 61 -0.32 -7.27 -6.52
CA MET A 61 -0.07 -6.02 -7.25
C MET A 61 1.40 -5.89 -7.66
N LEU A 62 2.30 -6.23 -6.74
CA LEU A 62 3.75 -6.18 -6.96
C LEU A 62 4.35 -7.53 -6.62
N ILE A 63 4.83 -8.23 -7.65
CA ILE A 63 5.48 -9.53 -7.48
C ILE A 63 6.98 -9.41 -7.76
N PRO A 64 7.83 -10.24 -7.11
CA PRO A 64 9.25 -10.25 -7.40
C PRO A 64 9.52 -10.69 -8.84
N ALA A 65 10.43 -10.00 -9.51
CA ALA A 65 10.82 -10.30 -10.90
C ALA A 65 11.88 -11.42 -10.97
N ASP A 66 12.69 -11.59 -9.93
CA ASP A 66 13.72 -12.63 -9.90
C ASP A 66 13.13 -14.01 -9.56
N ASN A 67 13.66 -15.05 -10.21
CA ASN A 67 13.13 -16.41 -10.11
C ASN A 67 13.16 -16.95 -8.67
N THR A 68 14.18 -16.64 -7.89
CA THR A 68 14.33 -17.14 -6.51
C THR A 68 13.27 -16.54 -5.60
N SER A 69 13.11 -15.22 -5.59
CA SER A 69 12.13 -14.54 -4.76
C SER A 69 10.71 -14.79 -5.25
N PHE A 70 10.49 -14.94 -6.56
CA PHE A 70 9.22 -15.37 -7.10
C PHE A 70 8.86 -16.80 -6.64
N GLY A 71 9.82 -17.71 -6.62
CA GLY A 71 9.63 -19.06 -6.07
C GLY A 71 9.17 -19.05 -4.61
N ASN A 72 9.76 -18.18 -3.79
CA ASN A 72 9.34 -17.98 -2.40
C ASN A 72 7.93 -17.40 -2.30
N TYR A 73 7.62 -16.35 -3.07
CA TYR A 73 6.28 -15.78 -3.18
C TYR A 73 5.26 -16.87 -3.53
N ARG A 74 5.51 -17.67 -4.57
CA ARG A 74 4.61 -18.71 -5.04
C ARG A 74 4.40 -19.81 -4.01
N SER A 75 5.45 -20.21 -3.29
CA SER A 75 5.37 -21.20 -2.21
C SER A 75 4.49 -20.73 -1.04
N ILE A 76 4.68 -19.49 -0.59
CA ILE A 76 3.93 -18.91 0.53
C ILE A 76 2.46 -18.68 0.16
N ARG A 77 2.20 -18.27 -1.09
CA ARG A 77 0.88 -17.86 -1.56
C ARG A 77 0.03 -19.02 -2.10
N GLY A 78 0.66 -20.13 -2.48
CA GLY A 78 0.00 -21.33 -2.98
C GLY A 78 -0.95 -21.01 -4.14
N ASN A 79 -2.23 -21.35 -3.98
CA ASN A 79 -3.25 -21.15 -5.01
C ASN A 79 -3.61 -19.67 -5.28
N LEU A 80 -3.16 -18.73 -4.44
CA LEU A 80 -3.38 -17.29 -4.63
C LEU A 80 -2.24 -16.60 -5.40
N ALA A 81 -1.18 -17.34 -5.75
CA ALA A 81 -0.06 -16.82 -6.50
C ALA A 81 -0.43 -16.54 -7.95
N VAL A 82 -0.06 -15.36 -8.46
CA VAL A 82 -0.21 -15.00 -9.88
C VAL A 82 1.04 -15.43 -10.65
N ASP A 83 0.85 -15.83 -11.91
CA ASP A 83 1.91 -16.22 -12.83
C ASP A 83 2.79 -15.02 -13.22
N ASN A 84 4.12 -15.18 -13.17
CA ASN A 84 5.06 -14.11 -13.51
C ASN A 84 5.11 -13.80 -15.01
N THR A 85 4.55 -14.66 -15.86
CA THR A 85 4.47 -14.45 -17.32
C THR A 85 3.47 -13.36 -17.74
N LYS A 86 2.57 -12.93 -16.83
CA LYS A 86 1.57 -11.89 -17.11
C LYS A 86 1.85 -10.55 -16.43
N THR A 87 3.11 -10.31 -16.05
CA THR A 87 3.50 -9.07 -15.37
C THR A 87 3.84 -7.95 -16.35
N ILE A 88 3.49 -6.74 -15.95
CA ILE A 88 3.96 -5.52 -16.60
C ILE A 88 5.19 -5.04 -15.80
N PRO A 89 6.37 -4.93 -16.42
CA PRO A 89 7.55 -4.42 -15.73
C PRO A 89 7.36 -3.00 -15.23
N ILE A 90 7.94 -2.68 -14.08
CA ILE A 90 7.99 -1.29 -13.59
C ILE A 90 8.97 -0.53 -14.49
N PRO A 91 8.52 0.52 -15.19
CA PRO A 91 9.40 1.30 -16.06
C PRO A 91 10.49 1.99 -15.24
N ASP A 92 11.70 2.05 -15.79
CA ASP A 92 12.79 2.80 -15.19
C ASP A 92 12.59 4.30 -15.43
N LEU A 93 12.38 5.06 -14.36
CA LEU A 93 12.17 6.53 -14.42
C LEU A 93 13.48 7.33 -14.37
N THR A 94 14.65 6.68 -14.28
CA THR A 94 15.95 7.39 -14.16
C THR A 94 16.27 8.30 -15.34
N GLY A 95 15.64 8.11 -16.51
CA GLY A 95 15.75 9.01 -17.67
C GLY A 95 14.90 10.30 -17.60
N THR A 96 14.04 10.47 -16.59
CA THR A 96 13.04 11.57 -16.52
C THR A 96 13.19 12.52 -15.32
N LEU A 97 14.24 12.36 -14.49
CA LEU A 97 14.50 13.26 -13.37
C LEU A 97 15.23 14.56 -13.76
N THR A 98 15.46 14.82 -15.06
CA THR A 98 15.80 16.17 -15.51
C THR A 98 14.54 17.02 -15.44
N ASN A 99 14.45 17.84 -14.39
CA ASN A 99 13.39 18.81 -14.16
C ASN A 99 13.03 19.57 -15.47
N PRO A 100 11.81 19.43 -16.02
CA PRO A 100 11.39 20.16 -17.22
C PRO A 100 11.14 21.66 -16.98
N GLN A 101 11.38 22.18 -15.76
CA GLN A 101 11.23 23.60 -15.40
C GLN A 101 12.54 24.41 -15.48
N GLN A 102 13.59 23.92 -16.17
CA GLN A 102 14.86 24.65 -16.34
C GLN A 102 15.13 25.16 -17.78
N ARG A 103 14.08 25.51 -18.53
CA ARG A 103 14.22 26.32 -19.76
C ARG A 103 13.26 27.49 -19.76
#